data_AF-A0A7X6ZIY2-F1
#
_entry.id   AF-A0A7X6ZIY2-F1
#
_cell.length_a   1.000
_cell.length_b   1.000
_cell.length_c   1.000
_cell.angle_alpha   90.00
_cell.angle_beta   90.00
_cell.angle_gamma   90.00
#
_symmetry.space_group_name_H-M   'P 1'
#
loop_
_entity.id
_entity.type
_entity.pdbx_description
1 polymer ?
#
loop_
_entity_poly.entity_id
_entity_poly.type
_entity_poly.pdbx_seq_one_letter_code
_entity_poly.pdbx_strand_id
1 'polypeptide(L)'
;MPSYLLHPPPRQAYNPAHRAEDDMNTPLSQQDQWLAQLDSFHSRQRQEALNALLARPTSPQAPSEPRVNMHLHSFFSFNTHGYSPSHLAWQAHQAALYAAGLCDFDVLDGLEEFLQAGLLLGLRTSVSLETRAFLKDFASLEINSPGEPGVIYIMGAGFPRLPSDTIRAGTVSLEALGRQARERLQSLVQRINARLPQIALDYEKELAILAPGGCPTERHLVQAYRRKTLTKFKTEAEQHAFWAQLLKKTLPEVARWAANIPQLEDAIRTALVKRGGLGYLPPT
;
A
#
# COMPACT_ATOMS: atom_id res chain seq x y z
N MET A 1 20.85 -2.11 -12.89
CA MET A 1 20.14 -1.13 -13.73
C MET A 1 19.41 -0.18 -12.77
N PRO A 2 19.85 1.07 -12.60
CA PRO A 2 19.23 1.96 -11.62
C PRO A 2 17.85 2.41 -12.14
N SER A 3 16.82 2.21 -11.32
CA SER A 3 15.45 2.66 -11.59
C SER A 3 15.41 4.18 -11.61
N TYR A 4 15.18 4.78 -12.78
CA TYR A 4 14.79 6.18 -12.89
C TYR A 4 13.34 6.34 -12.39
N LEU A 5 13.14 6.31 -11.08
CA LEU A 5 11.94 6.82 -10.45
C LEU A 5 11.99 8.35 -10.55
N LEU A 6 11.33 8.89 -11.57
CA LEU A 6 11.00 10.31 -11.63
C LEU A 6 10.00 10.60 -10.52
N HIS A 7 10.49 10.98 -9.35
CA HIS A 7 9.69 11.71 -8.38
C HIS A 7 9.53 13.14 -8.92
N PRO A 8 8.34 13.56 -9.40
CA PRO A 8 8.05 14.99 -9.38
C PRO A 8 8.21 15.50 -7.94
N PRO A 9 8.55 16.78 -7.71
CA PRO A 9 8.50 17.33 -6.36
C PRO A 9 7.10 17.05 -5.79
N PRO A 10 6.98 16.52 -4.55
CA PRO A 10 5.68 16.22 -4.00
C PRO A 10 4.92 17.53 -3.89
N ARG A 11 3.96 17.76 -4.79
CA ARG A 11 2.72 18.38 -4.33
C ARG A 11 2.19 17.36 -3.34
N GLN A 12 2.09 17.75 -2.06
CA GLN A 12 1.44 16.91 -1.06
C GLN A 12 0.14 16.41 -1.68
N ALA A 13 0.05 15.10 -1.86
CA ALA A 13 -1.20 14.42 -2.12
C ALA A 13 -2.23 14.99 -1.16
N TYR A 14 -3.37 15.43 -1.69
CA TYR A 14 -4.47 15.88 -0.86
C TYR A 14 -4.97 14.70 -0.02
N ASN A 15 -4.40 14.56 1.18
CA ASN A 15 -4.88 13.65 2.20
C ASN A 15 -5.65 14.52 3.21
N PRO A 16 -6.98 14.41 3.30
CA PRO A 16 -7.75 15.15 4.31
C PRO A 16 -7.22 14.93 5.74
N ALA A 17 -6.53 13.82 6.01
CA ALA A 17 -5.91 13.52 7.31
C ALA A 17 -4.53 14.17 7.54
N HIS A 18 -4.00 14.95 6.59
CA HIS A 18 -2.72 15.68 6.70
C HIS A 18 -2.87 17.20 6.59
N ARG A 19 -4.10 17.73 6.69
CA ARG A 19 -4.30 19.17 6.87
C ARG A 19 -3.71 19.61 8.20
N ALA A 20 -2.94 20.70 8.19
CA ALA A 20 -2.58 21.40 9.42
C ALA A 20 -3.86 21.81 10.15
N GLU A 21 -3.85 21.87 11.49
CA GLU A 21 -5.06 22.18 12.29
C GLU A 21 -5.75 23.48 11.85
N ASP A 22 -4.98 24.47 11.38
CA ASP A 22 -5.50 25.74 10.84
C ASP A 22 -6.23 25.61 9.49
N ASP A 23 -5.95 24.55 8.71
CA ASP A 23 -6.51 24.29 7.37
C ASP A 23 -7.78 23.41 7.42
N MET A 24 -8.13 22.91 8.61
CA MET A 24 -9.34 22.10 8.84
C MET A 24 -10.62 22.95 8.82
N ASN A 25 -10.52 24.27 9.00
CA ASN A 25 -11.67 25.19 9.02
C ASN A 25 -12.02 25.81 7.65
N THR A 26 -11.20 25.60 6.61
CA THR A 26 -11.52 26.06 5.25
C THR A 26 -12.22 24.94 4.48
N PRO A 27 -13.46 25.14 3.99
CA PRO A 27 -14.15 24.16 3.17
C PRO A 27 -13.29 23.79 1.96
N LEU A 28 -13.18 22.49 1.71
CA LEU A 28 -12.53 22.01 0.51
C LEU A 28 -13.19 22.57 -0.73
N SER A 29 -12.37 22.89 -1.75
CA SER A 29 -12.93 23.10 -3.08
C SER A 29 -13.69 21.85 -3.50
N GLN A 30 -14.72 22.01 -4.34
CA GLN A 30 -15.53 20.88 -4.79
C GLN A 30 -14.67 19.80 -5.48
N GLN A 31 -13.62 20.21 -6.18
CA GLN A 31 -12.67 19.31 -6.82
C GLN A 31 -11.86 18.51 -5.80
N ASP A 32 -11.38 19.15 -4.73
CA ASP A 32 -10.62 18.45 -3.68
C ASP A 32 -11.50 17.46 -2.90
N GLN A 33 -12.79 17.76 -2.75
CA GLN A 33 -13.75 16.82 -2.19
C GLN A 33 -13.87 15.57 -3.07
N TRP A 34 -13.99 15.72 -4.39
CA TRP A 34 -14.04 14.58 -5.30
C TRP A 34 -12.73 13.81 -5.33
N LEU A 35 -11.58 14.49 -5.31
CA LEU A 35 -10.28 13.83 -5.20
C LEU A 35 -10.17 12.98 -3.94
N ALA A 36 -10.65 13.46 -2.78
CA ALA A 36 -10.71 12.63 -1.59
C ALA A 36 -11.73 11.49 -1.69
N GLN A 37 -12.88 11.71 -2.33
CA GLN A 37 -13.88 10.67 -2.52
C GLN A 37 -13.41 9.54 -3.44
N LEU A 38 -12.43 9.78 -4.32
CA LEU A 38 -11.77 8.72 -5.07
C LEU A 38 -11.12 7.68 -4.17
N ASP A 39 -10.75 8.00 -2.93
CA ASP A 39 -10.12 7.07 -2.00
C ASP A 39 -11.11 6.47 -0.97
N SER A 40 -12.41 6.74 -1.14
CA SER A 40 -13.44 6.10 -0.32
C SER A 40 -13.41 4.60 -0.46
N PHE A 41 -13.60 3.86 0.64
CA PHE A 41 -13.74 2.40 0.58
C PHE A 41 -15.07 1.96 -0.06
N HIS A 42 -16.02 2.89 -0.26
CA HIS A 42 -17.26 2.65 -0.98
C HIS A 42 -17.06 2.84 -2.48
N SER A 43 -17.16 1.76 -3.26
CA SER A 43 -16.97 1.77 -4.72
C SER A 43 -17.86 2.77 -5.45
N ARG A 44 -19.13 2.90 -5.02
CA ARG A 44 -20.07 3.88 -5.60
C ARG A 44 -19.57 5.32 -5.47
N GLN A 45 -19.04 5.70 -4.30
CA GLN A 45 -18.54 7.06 -4.08
C GLN A 45 -17.34 7.34 -4.98
N ARG A 46 -16.44 6.36 -5.16
CA ARG A 46 -15.30 6.48 -6.07
C ARG A 46 -15.76 6.70 -7.52
N GLN A 47 -16.74 5.91 -7.97
CA GLN A 47 -17.30 6.02 -9.32
C GLN A 47 -17.97 7.38 -9.56
N GLU A 48 -18.79 7.84 -8.62
CA GLU A 48 -19.46 9.15 -8.67
C GLU A 48 -18.43 10.29 -8.72
N ALA A 49 -17.40 10.22 -7.89
CA ALA A 49 -16.33 11.21 -7.86
C ALA A 49 -15.52 11.26 -9.18
N LEU A 50 -15.18 10.10 -9.75
CA LEU A 50 -14.48 10.03 -11.04
C LEU A 50 -15.31 10.66 -12.17
N ASN A 51 -16.60 10.33 -12.23
CA ASN A 51 -17.51 10.93 -13.22
C ASN A 51 -17.64 12.44 -13.04
N ALA A 52 -17.69 12.93 -11.79
CA ALA A 52 -17.75 14.36 -11.51
C ALA A 52 -16.46 15.10 -11.93
N LEU A 53 -15.30 14.47 -11.73
CA LEU A 53 -14.02 14.99 -12.20
C LEU A 53 -13.94 15.03 -13.73
N LEU A 54 -14.41 13.99 -14.41
CA LEU A 54 -14.46 13.90 -15.88
C LEU A 54 -15.38 14.95 -16.52
N ALA A 55 -16.47 15.33 -15.84
CA ALA A 55 -17.37 16.36 -16.32
C ALA A 55 -16.72 17.76 -16.38
N ARG A 56 -15.54 17.93 -15.76
CA ARG A 56 -14.76 19.16 -15.86
C ARG A 56 -13.75 19.04 -17.00
N PRO A 57 -13.60 20.08 -17.83
CA PRO A 57 -12.59 20.08 -18.88
C PRO A 57 -11.21 19.96 -18.23
N THR A 58 -10.57 18.83 -18.48
CA THR A 58 -9.14 18.61 -18.23
C THR A 58 -8.50 18.33 -19.57
N SER A 59 -7.38 18.98 -19.84
CA SER A 59 -6.59 18.75 -21.04
C SER A 59 -5.14 18.64 -20.61
N PRO A 60 -4.75 17.48 -20.04
CA PRO A 60 -3.39 17.29 -19.58
C PRO A 60 -2.45 17.41 -20.78
N GLN A 61 -1.43 18.24 -20.65
CA GLN A 61 -0.48 18.46 -21.73
C GLN A 61 0.31 17.18 -21.96
N ALA A 62 0.21 16.64 -23.19
CA ALA A 62 0.96 15.45 -23.55
C ALA A 62 2.47 15.73 -23.46
N PRO A 63 3.25 14.85 -22.81
CA PRO A 63 4.71 14.93 -22.85
C PRO A 63 5.21 14.73 -24.28
N SER A 64 6.42 15.22 -24.58
CA SER A 64 7.07 15.04 -25.89
C SER A 64 7.31 13.57 -26.25
N GLU A 65 7.42 12.70 -25.23
CA GLU A 65 7.63 11.26 -25.38
C GLU A 65 6.60 10.47 -24.55
N PRO A 66 6.13 9.30 -25.04
CA PRO A 66 5.24 8.42 -24.29
C PRO A 66 5.87 7.99 -22.96
N ARG A 67 5.15 8.17 -21.85
CA ARG A 67 5.56 7.69 -20.52
C ARG A 67 4.59 6.62 -20.03
N VAL A 68 5.10 5.60 -19.37
CA VAL A 68 4.29 4.52 -18.80
C VAL A 68 4.64 4.30 -17.34
N ASN A 69 3.65 3.86 -16.56
CA ASN A 69 3.90 3.29 -15.24
C ASN A 69 3.06 2.01 -15.08
N MET A 70 3.70 0.86 -15.32
CA MET A 70 3.01 -0.43 -15.38
C MET A 70 2.97 -1.20 -14.05
N HIS A 71 3.44 -0.58 -12.96
CA HIS A 71 3.55 -1.22 -11.66
C HIS A 71 3.10 -0.26 -10.55
N LEU A 72 1.79 -0.07 -10.43
CA LEU A 72 1.14 0.73 -9.39
C LEU A 72 0.42 -0.19 -8.41
N HIS A 73 0.54 0.09 -7.11
CA HIS A 73 -0.25 -0.58 -6.07
C HIS A 73 -1.35 0.34 -5.58
N SER A 74 -2.56 -0.20 -5.39
CA SER A 74 -3.69 0.50 -4.78
C SER A 74 -3.80 0.17 -3.29
N PHE A 75 -4.77 0.78 -2.62
CA PHE A 75 -5.13 0.45 -1.24
C PHE A 75 -5.62 -0.99 -1.03
N PHE A 76 -5.87 -1.78 -2.08
CA PHE A 76 -6.29 -3.17 -1.96
C PHE A 76 -5.10 -4.06 -1.56
N SER A 77 -3.87 -3.63 -1.87
CA SER A 77 -2.66 -4.23 -1.32
C SER A 77 -1.92 -3.26 -0.39
N PHE A 78 -1.28 -2.21 -0.91
CA PHE A 78 -0.75 -1.10 -0.14
C PHE A 78 -0.42 0.08 -1.03
N ASN A 79 -0.89 1.27 -0.66
CA ASN A 79 -0.44 2.53 -1.22
C ASN A 79 -0.15 3.51 -0.09
N THR A 80 1.02 4.15 -0.10
CA THR A 80 1.43 5.09 0.97
C THR A 80 0.46 6.26 1.15
N HIS A 81 -0.23 6.66 0.08
CA HIS A 81 -1.23 7.72 0.10
C HIS A 81 -2.67 7.20 0.26
N GLY A 82 -2.86 5.89 0.33
CA GLY A 82 -4.19 5.27 0.39
C GLY A 82 -4.96 5.33 -0.93
N TYR A 83 -4.28 5.51 -2.05
CA TYR A 83 -4.94 5.69 -3.34
C TYR A 83 -5.68 4.44 -3.81
N SER A 84 -6.92 4.64 -4.24
CA SER A 84 -7.73 3.62 -4.91
C SER A 84 -7.29 3.38 -6.36
N PRO A 85 -7.77 2.32 -7.02
CA PRO A 85 -7.56 2.14 -8.45
C PRO A 85 -8.06 3.33 -9.30
N SER A 86 -9.24 3.88 -8.99
CA SER A 86 -9.76 5.06 -9.71
C SER A 86 -8.87 6.29 -9.54
N HIS A 87 -8.33 6.51 -8.34
CA HIS A 87 -7.40 7.61 -8.09
C HIS A 87 -6.10 7.42 -8.87
N LEU A 88 -5.53 6.22 -8.87
CA LEU A 88 -4.32 5.93 -9.65
C LEU A 88 -4.53 6.16 -11.14
N ALA A 89 -5.67 5.72 -11.69
CA ALA A 89 -6.03 5.98 -13.08
C ALA A 89 -6.18 7.49 -13.36
N TRP A 90 -6.82 8.23 -12.46
CA TRP A 90 -6.95 9.69 -12.55
C TRP A 90 -5.57 10.40 -12.54
N GLN A 91 -4.67 10.02 -11.63
CA GLN A 91 -3.32 10.58 -11.58
C GLN A 91 -2.53 10.27 -12.85
N ALA A 92 -2.64 9.05 -13.37
CA ALA A 92 -2.01 8.65 -14.63
C ALA A 92 -2.55 9.45 -15.82
N HIS A 93 -3.85 9.69 -15.88
CA HIS A 93 -4.49 10.55 -16.87
C HIS A 93 -3.98 12.00 -16.77
N GLN A 94 -3.99 12.58 -15.56
CA GLN A 94 -3.51 13.95 -15.30
C GLN A 94 -2.02 14.12 -15.63
N ALA A 95 -1.22 13.07 -15.46
CA ALA A 95 0.18 13.04 -15.86
C ALA A 95 0.41 12.78 -17.36
N ALA A 96 -0.67 12.65 -18.15
CA ALA A 96 -0.66 12.29 -19.56
C ALA A 96 0.21 11.05 -19.84
N LEU A 97 0.06 10.00 -19.02
CA LEU A 97 0.72 8.73 -19.29
C LEU A 97 0.10 8.07 -20.52
N TYR A 98 0.95 7.45 -21.32
CA TYR A 98 0.54 6.63 -22.45
C TYR A 98 -0.21 5.37 -21.99
N ALA A 99 0.27 4.75 -20.89
CA ALA A 99 -0.33 3.59 -20.26
C ALA A 99 -0.02 3.52 -18.76
N ALA A 100 -0.91 2.89 -18.00
CA ALA A 100 -0.73 2.60 -16.57
C ALA A 100 -1.10 1.15 -16.25
N GLY A 101 -0.44 0.56 -15.24
CA GLY A 101 -0.65 -0.81 -14.82
C GLY A 101 -0.90 -0.92 -13.31
N LEU A 102 -2.02 -1.54 -12.93
CA LEU A 102 -2.29 -1.93 -11.55
C LEU A 102 -1.63 -3.29 -11.27
N CYS A 103 -0.96 -3.42 -10.13
CA CYS A 103 -0.22 -4.62 -9.74
C CYS A 103 -0.34 -4.86 -8.23
N ASP A 104 -1.53 -5.22 -7.75
CA ASP A 104 -1.74 -5.45 -6.32
C ASP A 104 -1.18 -6.82 -5.86
N PHE A 105 -0.75 -6.88 -4.59
CA PHE A 105 -0.26 -8.13 -3.99
C PHE A 105 -1.39 -9.10 -3.67
N ASP A 106 -1.25 -10.34 -4.15
CA ASP A 106 -2.12 -11.48 -3.80
C ASP A 106 -3.62 -11.31 -4.13
N VAL A 107 -4.04 -10.18 -4.70
CA VAL A 107 -5.45 -9.81 -4.93
C VAL A 107 -5.69 -9.18 -6.30
N LEU A 108 -6.94 -9.25 -6.78
CA LEU A 108 -7.41 -8.61 -8.02
C LEU A 108 -8.64 -7.72 -7.77
N ASP A 109 -8.90 -7.31 -6.52
CA ASP A 109 -10.07 -6.52 -6.12
C ASP A 109 -10.22 -5.19 -6.88
N GLY A 110 -9.10 -4.60 -7.31
CA GLY A 110 -9.08 -3.37 -8.10
C GLY A 110 -9.23 -3.56 -9.62
N LEU A 111 -9.33 -4.79 -10.12
CA LEU A 111 -9.26 -5.10 -11.55
C LEU A 111 -10.35 -4.38 -12.36
N GLU A 112 -11.62 -4.63 -12.04
CA GLU A 112 -12.75 -4.09 -12.81
C GLU A 112 -12.80 -2.56 -12.71
N GLU A 113 -12.50 -2.03 -11.51
CA GLU A 113 -12.46 -0.59 -11.28
C GLU A 113 -11.38 0.09 -12.12
N PHE A 114 -10.16 -0.44 -12.14
CA PHE A 114 -9.04 0.17 -12.86
C PHE A 114 -9.23 0.13 -14.37
N LEU A 115 -9.73 -0.99 -14.90
CA LEU A 115 -10.03 -1.13 -16.33
C LEU A 115 -11.15 -0.17 -16.74
N GLN A 116 -12.23 -0.08 -15.96
CA GLN A 116 -13.33 0.84 -16.22
C GLN A 116 -12.90 2.31 -16.14
N ALA A 117 -12.08 2.68 -15.15
CA ALA A 117 -11.53 4.03 -15.04
C ALA A 117 -10.64 4.36 -16.26
N GLY A 118 -9.83 3.41 -16.71
CA GLY A 118 -9.04 3.53 -17.94
C GLY A 118 -9.88 3.85 -19.17
N LEU A 119 -10.97 3.11 -19.38
CA LEU A 119 -11.92 3.36 -20.47
C LEU A 119 -12.53 4.76 -20.41
N LEU A 120 -12.98 5.19 -19.22
CA LEU A 120 -13.58 6.51 -19.03
C LEU A 120 -12.59 7.66 -19.28
N LEU A 121 -11.32 7.46 -18.91
CA LEU A 121 -10.26 8.47 -19.01
C LEU A 121 -9.52 8.44 -20.36
N GLY A 122 -9.84 7.52 -21.26
CA GLY A 122 -9.06 7.28 -22.48
C GLY A 122 -7.61 6.85 -22.20
N LEU A 123 -7.36 6.22 -21.06
CA LEU A 123 -6.06 5.74 -20.61
C LEU A 123 -5.90 4.25 -20.92
N ARG A 124 -4.78 3.87 -21.53
CA ARG A 124 -4.45 2.44 -21.73
C ARG A 124 -4.10 1.83 -20.37
N THR A 125 -4.87 0.82 -19.96
CA THR A 125 -4.69 0.16 -18.68
C THR A 125 -4.33 -1.31 -18.83
N SER A 126 -3.56 -1.82 -17.88
CA SER A 126 -3.31 -3.25 -17.68
C SER A 126 -3.47 -3.58 -16.20
N VAL A 127 -3.89 -4.81 -15.89
CA VAL A 127 -3.98 -5.30 -14.53
C VAL A 127 -3.10 -6.55 -14.40
N SER A 128 -2.29 -6.55 -13.37
CA SER A 128 -1.36 -7.60 -12.98
C SER A 128 -1.59 -7.93 -11.51
N LEU A 129 -1.05 -9.07 -11.08
CA LEU A 129 -1.00 -9.48 -9.69
C LEU A 129 0.44 -9.89 -9.39
N GLU A 130 0.96 -9.45 -8.25
CA GLU A 130 2.24 -9.90 -7.73
C GLU A 130 2.00 -10.80 -6.51
N THR A 131 2.65 -11.95 -6.46
CA THR A 131 2.54 -12.88 -5.33
C THR A 131 3.91 -13.38 -4.89
N ARG A 132 3.99 -13.75 -3.61
CA ARG A 132 5.21 -14.26 -2.98
C ARG A 132 5.14 -15.78 -2.83
N ALA A 133 6.19 -16.47 -3.26
CA ALA A 133 6.36 -17.91 -3.11
C ALA A 133 7.70 -18.25 -2.45
N PHE A 134 7.79 -19.43 -1.82
CA PHE A 134 9.05 -20.00 -1.34
C PHE A 134 9.45 -21.18 -2.24
N LEU A 135 10.64 -21.10 -2.83
CA LEU A 135 11.20 -22.15 -3.69
C LEU A 135 12.24 -22.96 -2.90
N LYS A 136 11.84 -24.17 -2.51
CA LYS A 136 12.68 -25.08 -1.69
C LYS A 136 14.05 -25.37 -2.34
N ASP A 137 14.08 -25.58 -3.65
CA ASP A 137 15.31 -25.87 -4.39
C ASP A 137 16.30 -24.69 -4.37
N PHE A 138 15.81 -23.49 -4.04
CA PHE A 138 16.60 -22.26 -3.95
C PHE A 138 16.62 -21.68 -2.54
N ALA A 139 16.34 -22.50 -1.51
CA ALA A 139 16.20 -22.04 -0.12
C ALA A 139 17.41 -21.26 0.44
N SER A 140 18.61 -21.47 -0.11
CA SER A 140 19.83 -20.76 0.29
C SER A 140 20.16 -19.53 -0.55
N LEU A 141 19.37 -19.22 -1.59
CA LEU A 141 19.69 -18.21 -2.60
C LEU A 141 18.74 -17.01 -2.48
N GLU A 142 19.30 -15.82 -2.51
CA GLU A 142 18.53 -14.58 -2.69
C GLU A 142 18.25 -14.40 -4.19
N ILE A 143 16.98 -14.29 -4.57
CA ILE A 143 16.55 -14.24 -5.98
C ILE A 143 16.08 -12.84 -6.36
N ASN A 144 14.88 -12.45 -5.92
CA ASN A 144 14.30 -11.12 -6.14
C ASN A 144 13.60 -10.58 -4.88
N SER A 145 13.89 -11.16 -3.72
CA SER A 145 13.42 -10.72 -2.40
C SER A 145 14.62 -10.43 -1.50
N PRO A 146 15.05 -9.14 -1.40
CA PRO A 146 16.27 -8.79 -0.68
C PRO A 146 16.27 -9.23 0.78
N GLY A 147 17.31 -9.96 1.21
CA GLY A 147 17.45 -10.47 2.57
C GLY A 147 16.57 -11.67 2.93
N GLU A 148 15.85 -12.25 1.95
CA GLU A 148 14.93 -13.36 2.14
C GLU A 148 15.29 -14.55 1.22
N PRO A 149 16.29 -15.39 1.59
CA PRO A 149 16.67 -16.56 0.80
C PRO A 149 15.50 -17.50 0.53
N GLY A 150 15.44 -18.05 -0.69
CA GLY A 150 14.38 -18.94 -1.17
C GLY A 150 13.06 -18.26 -1.51
N VAL A 151 12.89 -16.98 -1.18
CA VAL A 151 11.67 -16.24 -1.48
C VAL A 151 11.75 -15.63 -2.87
N ILE A 152 10.66 -15.80 -3.62
CA ILE A 152 10.49 -15.15 -4.92
C ILE A 152 9.18 -14.38 -5.00
N TYR A 153 9.20 -13.30 -5.78
CA TYR A 153 7.99 -12.65 -6.29
C TYR A 153 7.72 -13.14 -7.71
N ILE A 154 6.48 -13.55 -7.96
CA ILE A 154 5.96 -13.98 -9.26
C ILE A 154 4.87 -13.00 -9.66
N MET A 155 4.93 -12.51 -10.89
CA MET A 155 3.90 -11.67 -11.47
C MET A 155 3.06 -12.44 -12.49
N GLY A 156 1.74 -12.42 -12.32
CA GLY A 156 0.80 -12.68 -13.41
C GLY A 156 0.42 -11.34 -14.04
N ALA A 157 0.48 -11.22 -15.37
CA ALA A 157 0.25 -9.94 -16.05
C ALA A 157 -0.85 -10.04 -17.11
N GLY A 158 -1.60 -8.95 -17.27
CA GLY A 158 -2.58 -8.80 -18.35
C GLY A 158 -3.90 -9.50 -18.09
N PHE A 159 -4.40 -9.48 -16.85
CA PHE A 159 -5.72 -10.00 -16.50
C PHE A 159 -6.82 -9.11 -17.10
N PRO A 160 -7.64 -9.60 -18.04
CA PRO A 160 -8.73 -8.81 -18.63
C PRO A 160 -10.04 -8.92 -17.83
N ARG A 161 -10.10 -9.88 -16.91
CA ARG A 161 -11.22 -10.21 -16.01
C ARG A 161 -10.71 -11.11 -14.91
N LEU A 162 -11.52 -11.30 -13.85
CA LEU A 162 -11.21 -12.29 -12.83
C LEU A 162 -11.07 -13.71 -13.44
N PRO A 163 -10.08 -14.51 -13.02
CA PRO A 163 -9.99 -15.92 -13.35
C PRO A 163 -11.26 -16.67 -12.92
N SER A 164 -11.70 -17.65 -13.71
CA SER A 164 -12.82 -18.51 -13.33
C SER A 164 -12.48 -19.39 -12.13
N ASP A 165 -13.50 -19.71 -11.32
CA ASP A 165 -13.38 -20.64 -10.18
C ASP A 165 -13.08 -22.09 -10.59
N THR A 166 -13.02 -22.40 -11.88
CA THR A 166 -12.57 -23.70 -12.38
C THR A 166 -11.06 -23.86 -12.20
N ILE A 167 -10.69 -24.36 -11.02
CA ILE A 167 -9.30 -24.62 -10.63
C ILE A 167 -8.83 -25.91 -11.33
N ARG A 168 -7.78 -25.82 -12.16
CA ARG A 168 -7.07 -27.01 -12.64
C ARG A 168 -6.27 -27.63 -11.49
N ALA A 169 -6.14 -28.95 -11.47
CA ALA A 169 -5.26 -29.62 -10.52
C ALA A 169 -3.86 -28.98 -10.56
N GLY A 170 -3.33 -28.60 -9.39
CA GLY A 170 -2.04 -27.91 -9.27
C GLY A 170 -2.07 -26.39 -9.45
N THR A 171 -3.25 -25.75 -9.56
CA THR A 171 -3.37 -24.28 -9.57
C THR A 171 -3.74 -23.73 -8.19
N VAL A 172 -3.21 -22.57 -7.85
CA VAL A 172 -3.53 -21.85 -6.60
C VAL A 172 -4.62 -20.82 -6.93
N SER A 173 -5.71 -20.83 -6.17
CA SER A 173 -6.77 -19.84 -6.31
C SER A 173 -6.36 -18.50 -5.70
N LEU A 174 -6.98 -17.40 -6.17
CA LEU A 174 -6.80 -16.08 -5.56
C LEU A 174 -7.18 -16.08 -4.07
N GLU A 175 -8.24 -16.80 -3.71
CA GLU A 175 -8.66 -16.97 -2.32
C GLU A 175 -7.58 -17.64 -1.48
N ALA A 176 -6.88 -18.66 -2.02
CA ALA A 176 -5.79 -19.32 -1.33
C ALA A 176 -4.59 -18.38 -1.12
N LEU A 177 -4.26 -17.53 -2.10
CA LEU A 177 -3.22 -16.51 -1.95
C LEU A 177 -3.56 -15.53 -0.82
N GLY A 178 -4.77 -14.95 -0.85
CA GLY A 178 -5.23 -14.01 0.16
C GLY A 178 -5.28 -14.64 1.57
N ARG A 179 -5.77 -15.88 1.69
CA ARG A 179 -5.77 -16.61 2.96
C ARG A 179 -4.35 -16.82 3.50
N GLN A 180 -3.42 -17.29 2.67
CA GLN A 180 -2.02 -17.50 3.09
C GLN A 180 -1.36 -16.18 3.50
N ALA A 181 -1.62 -15.08 2.78
CA ALA A 181 -1.13 -13.75 3.16
C ALA A 181 -1.64 -13.32 4.54
N ARG A 182 -2.94 -13.52 4.80
CA ARG A 182 -3.58 -13.23 6.08
C ARG A 182 -2.98 -14.05 7.22
N GLU A 183 -2.88 -15.37 7.06
CA GLU A 183 -2.33 -16.29 8.06
C GLU A 183 -0.87 -15.94 8.42
N ARG A 184 -0.05 -15.60 7.42
CA ARG A 184 1.33 -15.13 7.63
C ARG A 184 1.36 -13.87 8.49
N LEU A 185 0.49 -12.90 8.18
CA LEU A 185 0.45 -11.62 8.89
C LEU A 185 -0.10 -11.77 10.31
N GLN A 186 -1.14 -12.58 10.51
CA GLN A 186 -1.67 -12.90 11.85
C GLN A 186 -0.58 -13.56 12.73
N SER A 187 0.14 -14.53 12.17
CA SER A 187 1.25 -15.19 12.86
C SER A 187 2.36 -14.20 13.23
N LEU A 188 2.65 -13.23 12.34
CA LEU A 188 3.62 -12.17 12.60
C LEU A 188 3.16 -11.24 13.73
N VAL A 189 1.89 -10.81 13.74
CA VAL A 189 1.31 -10.01 14.82
C VAL A 189 1.41 -10.73 16.16
N GLN A 190 1.06 -12.03 16.21
CA GLN A 190 1.15 -12.81 17.45
C GLN A 190 2.56 -12.81 18.04
N ARG A 191 3.59 -13.03 17.19
CA ARG A 191 5.00 -13.01 17.63
C ARG A 191 5.43 -11.63 18.12
N ILE A 192 5.07 -10.57 17.40
CA ILE A 192 5.43 -9.19 17.81
C ILE A 192 4.72 -8.83 19.12
N ASN A 193 3.42 -9.12 19.24
CA ASN A 193 2.64 -8.85 20.45
C ASN A 193 3.21 -9.54 21.69
N ALA A 194 3.68 -10.79 21.56
CA ALA A 194 4.31 -11.51 22.65
C ALA A 194 5.60 -10.84 23.16
N ARG A 195 6.29 -10.07 22.29
CA ARG A 195 7.53 -9.36 22.62
C ARG A 195 7.30 -7.91 23.01
N LEU A 196 6.20 -7.31 22.57
CA LEU A 196 5.82 -5.91 22.81
C LEU A 196 4.39 -5.79 23.39
N PRO A 197 4.11 -6.37 24.57
CA PRO A 197 2.77 -6.38 25.15
C PRO A 197 2.18 -4.99 25.39
N GLN A 198 3.02 -3.97 25.61
CA GLN A 198 2.62 -2.59 25.81
C GLN A 198 1.88 -1.99 24.61
N ILE A 199 2.19 -2.46 23.39
CA ILE A 199 1.59 -2.00 22.13
C ILE A 199 1.01 -3.18 21.35
N ALA A 200 0.51 -4.19 22.08
CA ALA A 200 -0.12 -5.34 21.46
C ALA A 200 -1.28 -4.91 20.55
N LEU A 201 -1.26 -5.41 19.32
CA LEU A 201 -2.19 -5.07 18.25
C LEU A 201 -3.32 -6.10 18.17
N ASP A 202 -4.57 -5.64 18.13
CA ASP A 202 -5.72 -6.46 17.73
C ASP A 202 -5.77 -6.52 16.20
N TYR A 203 -5.61 -7.73 15.64
CA TYR A 203 -5.52 -7.90 14.19
C TYR A 203 -6.78 -7.42 13.48
N GLU A 204 -7.97 -7.78 13.96
CA GLU A 204 -9.22 -7.47 13.27
C GLU A 204 -9.58 -5.99 13.43
N LYS A 205 -9.42 -5.44 14.63
CA LYS A 205 -9.89 -4.08 14.93
C LYS A 205 -8.91 -2.99 14.55
N GLU A 206 -7.62 -3.28 14.48
CA GLU A 206 -6.59 -2.26 14.31
C GLU A 206 -5.76 -2.43 13.03
N LEU A 207 -5.75 -3.62 12.43
CA LEU A 207 -4.97 -3.91 11.21
C LEU A 207 -5.85 -4.21 10.00
N ALA A 208 -6.78 -5.16 10.10
CA ALA A 208 -7.60 -5.59 8.98
C ALA A 208 -8.42 -4.43 8.39
N ILE A 209 -8.91 -3.51 9.25
CA ILE A 209 -9.65 -2.31 8.85
C ILE A 209 -8.87 -1.36 7.94
N LEU A 210 -7.54 -1.48 7.87
CA LEU A 210 -6.70 -0.64 7.01
C LEU A 210 -6.72 -1.07 5.54
N ALA A 211 -7.18 -2.29 5.25
CA ALA A 211 -7.22 -2.85 3.91
C ALA A 211 -8.66 -3.24 3.53
N PRO A 212 -9.34 -2.53 2.60
CA PRO A 212 -10.76 -2.77 2.28
C PRO A 212 -11.03 -4.17 1.68
N GLY A 213 -10.03 -4.82 1.09
CA GLY A 213 -10.11 -6.21 0.58
C GLY A 213 -9.78 -7.29 1.62
N GLY A 214 -9.61 -6.91 2.89
CA GLY A 214 -9.27 -7.85 3.97
C GLY A 214 -7.91 -8.53 3.83
N CYS A 215 -7.03 -8.01 2.97
CA CYS A 215 -5.68 -8.53 2.72
C CYS A 215 -4.62 -7.48 3.11
N PRO A 216 -4.51 -7.12 4.40
CA PRO A 216 -3.46 -6.21 4.85
C PRO A 216 -2.07 -6.79 4.56
N THR A 217 -1.08 -5.91 4.45
CA THR A 217 0.31 -6.25 4.13
C THR A 217 1.22 -5.94 5.32
N GLU A 218 2.51 -6.28 5.20
CA GLU A 218 3.52 -5.87 6.18
C GLU A 218 3.54 -4.35 6.41
N ARG A 219 3.25 -3.57 5.36
CA ARG A 219 3.22 -2.10 5.45
C ARG A 219 2.03 -1.62 6.29
N HIS A 220 0.85 -2.23 6.11
CA HIS A 220 -0.30 -1.97 6.99
C HIS A 220 0.00 -2.34 8.45
N LEU A 221 0.70 -3.45 8.70
CA LEU A 221 1.10 -3.85 10.06
C LEU A 221 2.00 -2.81 10.72
N VAL A 222 2.98 -2.31 9.99
CA VAL A 222 3.90 -1.27 10.48
C VAL A 222 3.15 0.03 10.80
N GLN A 223 2.25 0.44 9.91
CA GLN A 223 1.38 1.59 10.12
C GLN A 223 0.50 1.40 11.36
N ALA A 224 -0.06 0.21 11.56
CA ALA A 224 -0.91 -0.12 12.70
C ALA A 224 -0.15 -0.07 14.02
N TYR A 225 1.06 -0.63 14.12
CA TYR A 225 1.91 -0.49 15.31
C TYR A 225 2.31 0.95 15.58
N ARG A 226 2.62 1.74 14.53
CA ARG A 226 2.85 3.18 14.70
C ARG A 226 1.63 3.87 15.29
N ARG A 227 0.44 3.65 14.72
CA ARG A 227 -0.83 4.22 15.21
C ARG A 227 -1.14 3.79 16.64
N LYS A 228 -0.86 2.54 17.01
CA LYS A 228 -1.03 2.02 18.37
C LYS A 228 -0.27 2.84 19.42
N THR A 229 0.93 3.32 19.07
CA THR A 229 1.70 4.15 20.00
C THR A 229 1.07 5.52 20.26
N LEU A 230 0.34 6.08 19.30
CA LEU A 230 -0.38 7.35 19.45
C LEU A 230 -1.54 7.24 20.45
N THR A 231 -2.18 6.07 20.54
CA THR A 231 -3.28 5.84 21.49
C THR A 231 -2.79 5.33 22.84
N LYS A 232 -1.63 4.69 22.88
CA LYS A 232 -1.08 4.08 24.10
C LYS A 232 -0.33 5.06 24.98
N PHE A 233 0.45 5.96 24.39
CA PHE A 233 1.27 6.93 25.11
C PHE A 233 0.57 8.27 25.18
N LYS A 234 0.71 8.97 26.31
CA LYS A 234 -0.01 10.23 26.56
C LYS A 234 0.70 11.43 25.94
N THR A 235 2.00 11.31 25.71
CA THR A 235 2.83 12.41 25.20
C THR A 235 3.71 11.92 24.05
N GLU A 236 4.07 12.84 23.15
CA GLU A 236 5.03 12.56 22.08
C GLU A 236 6.40 12.16 22.65
N ALA A 237 6.80 12.72 23.80
CA ALA A 237 8.04 12.38 24.47
C ALA A 237 8.09 10.90 24.88
N GLU A 238 7.00 10.36 25.44
CA GLU A 238 6.87 8.94 25.78
C GLU A 238 6.94 8.06 24.53
N GLN A 239 6.26 8.47 23.44
CA GLN A 239 6.29 7.77 22.17
C GLN A 239 7.70 7.74 21.56
N HIS A 240 8.38 8.88 21.53
CA HIS A 240 9.75 8.98 21.01
C HIS A 240 10.73 8.16 21.85
N ALA A 241 10.58 8.16 23.18
CA ALA A 241 11.40 7.34 24.06
C ALA A 241 11.21 5.84 23.79
N PHE A 242 9.95 5.40 23.61
CA PHE A 242 9.64 4.03 23.24
C PHE A 242 10.31 3.61 21.92
N TRP A 243 10.15 4.42 20.87
CA TRP A 243 10.78 4.13 19.58
C TRP A 243 12.29 4.24 19.61
N ALA A 244 12.87 5.19 20.36
CA ALA A 244 14.32 5.32 20.52
C ALA A 244 14.92 4.05 21.12
N GLN A 245 14.30 3.52 22.18
CA GLN A 245 14.72 2.28 22.80
C GLN A 245 14.58 1.09 21.84
N LEU A 246 13.41 0.93 21.21
CA LEU A 246 13.12 -0.22 20.35
C LEU A 246 13.97 -0.24 19.08
N LEU A 247 14.17 0.92 18.45
CA LEU A 247 14.92 1.08 17.20
C LEU A 247 16.44 1.21 17.45
N LYS A 248 16.87 1.28 18.72
CA LYS A 248 18.26 1.55 19.12
C LYS A 248 18.80 2.84 18.50
N LYS A 249 18.01 3.90 18.62
CA LYS A 249 18.28 5.25 18.10
C LYS A 249 18.23 6.28 19.21
N THR A 250 18.82 7.44 18.96
CA THR A 250 18.73 8.58 19.89
C THR A 250 17.36 9.25 19.78
N LEU A 251 16.93 9.93 20.86
CA LEU A 251 15.70 10.72 20.86
C LEU A 251 15.65 11.77 19.72
N PRO A 252 16.72 12.55 19.46
CA PRO A 252 16.72 13.49 18.34
C PRO A 252 16.55 12.83 16.96
N GLU A 253 17.13 11.65 16.75
CA GLU A 253 16.94 10.90 15.50
C GLU A 253 15.48 10.49 15.31
N VAL A 254 14.84 9.95 16.35
CA VAL A 254 13.44 9.53 16.31
C VAL A 254 12.51 10.72 16.12
N ALA A 255 12.75 11.84 16.81
CA ALA A 255 11.94 13.05 16.64
C ALA A 255 12.01 13.56 15.19
N ARG A 256 13.19 13.54 14.56
CA ARG A 256 13.35 13.88 13.14
C ARG A 256 12.59 12.90 12.23
N TRP A 257 12.58 11.61 12.57
CA TRP A 257 11.84 10.60 11.81
C TRP A 257 10.32 10.68 12.04
N ALA A 258 9.86 11.12 13.21
CA ALA A 258 8.43 11.35 13.43
C ALA A 258 7.87 12.43 12.48
N ALA A 259 8.69 13.41 12.11
CA ALA A 259 8.37 14.37 11.04
C ALA A 259 8.52 13.80 9.61
N ASN A 260 9.14 12.63 9.45
CA ASN A 260 9.29 11.90 8.18
C ASN A 260 8.75 10.48 8.31
N ILE A 261 7.43 10.39 8.26
CA ILE A 261 6.69 9.15 8.47
C ILE A 261 7.21 7.94 7.66
N PRO A 262 7.48 8.05 6.34
CA PRO A 262 8.05 6.93 5.58
C PRO A 262 9.36 6.40 6.18
N GLN A 263 10.25 7.30 6.61
CA GLN A 263 11.52 6.92 7.22
C GLN A 263 11.32 6.21 8.57
N LEU A 264 10.40 6.71 9.41
CA LEU A 264 10.06 6.06 10.67
C LEU A 264 9.46 4.67 10.44
N GLU A 265 8.53 4.52 9.50
CA GLU A 265 7.91 3.23 9.19
C GLU A 265 8.92 2.22 8.63
N ASP A 266 9.87 2.64 7.79
CA ASP A 266 10.94 1.74 7.33
C ASP A 266 11.83 1.24 8.49
N ALA A 267 12.12 2.11 9.47
CA ALA A 267 12.86 1.71 10.66
C ALA A 267 12.06 0.73 11.53
N ILE A 268 10.76 0.99 11.75
CA ILE A 268 9.85 0.07 12.46
C ILE A 268 9.77 -1.27 11.73
N ARG A 269 9.62 -1.27 10.40
CA ARG A 269 9.59 -2.49 9.58
C ARG A 269 10.85 -3.32 9.75
N THR A 270 12.01 -2.67 9.79
CA THR A 270 13.30 -3.33 10.01
C THR A 270 13.36 -3.97 11.39
N ALA A 271 12.96 -3.24 12.43
CA ALA A 271 13.01 -3.72 13.82
C ALA A 271 11.99 -4.82 14.14
N LEU A 272 10.83 -4.81 13.48
CA LEU A 272 9.74 -5.74 13.77
C LEU A 272 9.67 -6.94 12.84
N VAL A 273 9.86 -6.73 11.53
CA VAL A 273 9.44 -7.69 10.50
C VAL A 273 10.61 -8.34 9.77
N LYS A 274 11.62 -7.55 9.39
CA LYS A 274 12.74 -8.03 8.58
C LYS A 274 13.72 -8.87 9.38
N ARG A 275 14.66 -9.53 8.68
CA ARG A 275 15.63 -10.46 9.27
C ARG A 275 16.30 -9.88 10.52
N GLY A 276 16.19 -10.61 11.63
CA GLY A 276 16.68 -10.18 12.95
C GLY A 276 15.72 -9.31 13.76
N GLY A 277 14.58 -8.93 13.18
CA GLY A 277 13.49 -8.24 13.85
C GLY A 277 12.65 -9.16 14.75
N LEU A 278 11.86 -8.56 15.63
CA LEU A 278 11.18 -9.28 16.73
C LEU A 278 10.20 -10.37 16.28
N GLY A 279 9.52 -10.16 15.15
CA GLY A 279 8.54 -11.09 14.59
C GLY A 279 9.09 -11.96 13.47
N TYR A 280 10.35 -11.78 13.09
CA TYR A 280 10.94 -12.49 11.95
C TYR A 280 11.08 -13.98 12.23
N LEU A 281 10.65 -14.79 11.25
CA LEU A 281 11.03 -16.18 11.12
C LEU A 281 11.55 -16.40 9.69
N PRO A 282 12.53 -17.29 9.50
CA PRO A 282 12.92 -17.73 8.18
C PRO A 282 11.70 -18.22 7.38
N PRO A 283 11.58 -17.85 6.10
CA PRO A 283 10.60 -18.45 5.20
C PRO A 283 10.76 -19.98 5.16
N THR A 284 9.65 -20.70 5.03
CA THR A 284 9.57 -22.17 4.98
C THR A 284 8.66 -22.65 3.87
#